data_AF-A0A7W4WCE8-F1
#
_entry.id   AF-A0A7W4WCE8-F1
#
_cell.length_a   1.000
_cell.length_b   1.000
_cell.length_c   1.000
_cell.angle_alpha   90.00
_cell.angle_beta   90.00
_cell.angle_gamma   90.00
#
_symmetry.space_group_name_H-M   'P 1'
#
loop_
_entity.id
_entity.type
_entity.pdbx_description
1 polymer ?
#
loop_
_entity_poly.entity_id
_entity_poly.type
_entity_poly.pdbx_seq_one_letter_code
_entity_poly.pdbx_strand_id
1 'polypeptide(L)'
;MISSSVGLGGANQKEVVLYIQKLLNRYIESRAIYVLQFLKVDGKCGPRTIGCIKEFQSHIVGLAHPDGRIDSNGGTIKALENYASPQKQRVYEFSLGIHPSLSFTDLASVSSPKKVSANTNTAAVVTDDPRKLMTRAAVATAYGSISAEKVWAKKSTYLKMFKIPESITKDKNYAWVNVYDPKKRNVSRIWCHKAMHPFLDTALKNLQKQGLLGDLKEFGGSHNIRATRGATTWSAHSWALAIDINMTGNGLGQAPTMSQAFVKCFTDAGFFWGGNYSRKDGMHFTIAGFDKPSSS
;
A
#
# COMPACT_ATOMS: atom_id res chain seq x y z
N MET A 1 30.17 -5.27 6.96
CA MET A 1 30.26 -4.75 8.35
C MET A 1 30.65 -3.29 8.25
N ILE A 2 29.93 -2.41 8.94
CA ILE A 2 30.15 -0.97 8.85
C ILE A 2 31.14 -0.48 9.91
N SER A 3 31.95 0.52 9.57
CA SER A 3 33.01 1.04 10.45
C SER A 3 32.50 1.85 11.66
N SER A 4 31.24 2.30 11.63
CA SER A 4 30.62 3.04 12.74
C SER A 4 29.09 2.92 12.72
N SER A 5 28.43 3.24 13.83
CA SER A 5 26.97 3.13 13.95
C SER A 5 26.23 4.21 13.16
N VAL A 6 25.05 3.86 12.63
CA VAL A 6 24.19 4.72 11.82
C VAL A 6 22.77 4.73 12.36
N GLY A 7 22.08 5.87 12.35
CA GLY A 7 20.71 6.00 12.80
C GLY A 7 20.60 6.84 14.07
N LEU A 8 19.55 6.59 14.86
CA LEU A 8 19.25 7.36 16.06
C LEU A 8 20.38 7.28 17.09
N GLY A 9 20.95 8.44 17.44
CA GLY A 9 22.10 8.55 18.34
C GLY A 9 23.40 7.91 17.82
N GLY A 10 23.45 7.48 16.56
CA GLY A 10 24.62 6.84 15.96
C GLY A 10 25.72 7.84 15.59
N ALA A 11 26.91 7.32 15.30
CA ALA A 11 28.04 8.13 14.84
C ALA A 11 27.76 8.83 13.50
N ASN A 12 26.93 8.22 12.64
CA ASN A 12 26.42 8.81 11.40
C ASN A 12 27.51 9.39 10.47
N GLN A 13 28.66 8.72 10.39
CA GLN A 13 29.72 9.07 9.44
C GLN A 13 29.18 9.05 8.01
N LYS A 14 29.44 10.10 7.25
CA LYS A 14 28.81 10.37 5.95
C LYS A 14 28.94 9.19 4.99
N GLU A 15 30.12 8.61 4.89
CA GLU A 15 30.46 7.51 3.99
C GLU A 15 29.65 6.25 4.32
N VAL A 16 29.46 5.99 5.63
CA VAL A 16 28.69 4.86 6.13
C VAL A 16 27.19 5.10 5.90
N VAL A 17 26.70 6.33 6.13
CA VAL A 17 25.30 6.69 5.88
C VAL A 17 24.95 6.58 4.40
N LEU A 18 25.84 7.02 3.50
CA LEU A 18 25.66 6.86 2.05
C LEU A 18 25.47 5.38 1.67
N TYR A 19 26.28 4.50 2.26
CA TYR A 19 26.18 3.07 2.04
C TYR A 19 24.84 2.51 2.54
N ILE A 20 24.44 2.84 3.77
CA ILE A 20 23.16 2.39 4.35
C ILE A 20 21.96 2.91 3.53
N GLN A 21 21.96 4.17 3.10
CA GLN A 21 20.89 4.74 2.27
C GLN A 21 20.73 3.99 0.94
N LYS A 22 21.83 3.53 0.32
CA LYS A 22 21.78 2.70 -0.91
C LYS A 22 21.11 1.34 -0.65
N LEU A 23 21.45 0.67 0.45
CA LEU A 23 20.85 -0.61 0.82
C LEU A 23 19.37 -0.47 1.16
N LEU A 24 19.01 0.56 1.93
CA LEU A 24 17.62 0.88 2.26
C LEU A 24 16.79 1.23 1.02
N ASN A 25 17.37 1.90 0.02
CA ASN A 25 16.67 2.15 -1.24
C ASN A 25 16.36 0.86 -2.01
N ARG A 26 17.28 -0.11 -2.05
CA ARG A 26 17.01 -1.42 -2.68
C ARG A 26 15.91 -2.21 -1.95
N TYR A 27 15.86 -2.04 -0.63
CA TYR A 27 14.77 -2.57 0.17
C TYR A 27 13.42 -1.86 -0.13
N ILE A 28 13.40 -0.52 -0.19
CA ILE A 28 12.21 0.25 -0.58
C ILE A 28 11.70 -0.20 -1.96
N GLU A 29 12.62 -0.42 -2.90
CA GLU A 29 12.33 -0.90 -4.25
C GLU A 29 11.70 -2.31 -4.22
N SER A 30 12.33 -3.30 -3.57
CA SER A 30 11.82 -4.68 -3.57
C SER A 30 10.49 -4.84 -2.87
N ARG A 31 10.20 -3.99 -1.90
CA ARG A 31 8.94 -4.01 -1.14
C ARG A 31 7.87 -3.11 -1.73
N ALA A 32 8.21 -2.32 -2.77
CA ALA A 32 7.35 -1.31 -3.37
C ALA A 32 6.78 -0.33 -2.31
N ILE A 33 7.59 0.06 -1.32
CA ILE A 33 7.21 0.96 -0.22
C ILE A 33 7.31 2.42 -0.69
N TYR A 34 6.46 2.79 -1.65
CA TYR A 34 6.51 4.13 -2.27
C TYR A 34 5.92 5.25 -1.41
N VAL A 35 5.40 4.93 -0.22
CA VAL A 35 4.97 5.90 0.80
C VAL A 35 6.19 6.66 1.37
N LEU A 36 7.37 6.04 1.43
CA LEU A 36 8.58 6.68 1.96
C LEU A 36 9.29 7.59 0.93
N GLN A 37 9.04 7.39 -0.38
CA GLN A 37 9.93 7.82 -1.48
C GLN A 37 11.34 7.23 -1.34
N PHE A 38 12.09 7.09 -2.43
CA PHE A 38 13.51 6.75 -2.32
C PHE A 38 14.23 7.78 -1.43
N LEU A 39 15.06 7.29 -0.51
CA LEU A 39 15.95 8.14 0.26
C LEU A 39 16.91 8.83 -0.70
N LYS A 40 17.13 10.13 -0.47
CA LYS A 40 18.23 10.83 -1.11
C LYS A 40 19.53 10.25 -0.56
N VAL A 41 20.41 9.77 -1.44
CA VAL A 41 21.72 9.21 -1.05
C VAL A 41 22.70 10.38 -0.88
N ASP A 42 22.61 11.06 0.26
CA ASP A 42 23.36 12.28 0.56
C ASP A 42 24.27 12.18 1.79
N GLY A 43 24.24 11.04 2.48
CA GLY A 43 25.06 10.79 3.66
C GLY A 43 24.53 11.49 4.92
N LYS A 44 23.33 12.08 4.87
CA LYS A 44 22.69 12.71 6.02
C LYS A 44 21.70 11.75 6.67
N CYS A 45 21.98 11.31 7.89
CA CYS A 45 21.09 10.40 8.62
C CYS A 45 19.97 11.16 9.33
N GLY A 46 19.09 11.78 8.53
CA GLY A 46 17.95 12.54 9.03
C GLY A 46 16.75 11.65 9.41
N PRO A 47 15.64 12.26 9.85
CA PRO A 47 14.44 11.55 10.30
C PRO A 47 13.89 10.54 9.27
N ARG A 48 14.07 10.80 7.96
CA ARG A 48 13.65 9.86 6.89
C ARG A 48 14.51 8.60 6.86
N THR A 49 15.83 8.75 6.95
CA THR A 49 16.73 7.60 7.01
C THR A 49 16.45 6.79 8.26
N ILE A 50 16.30 7.43 9.42
CA ILE A 50 15.94 6.77 10.69
C ILE A 50 14.58 6.06 10.59
N GLY A 51 13.57 6.71 10.00
CA GLY A 51 12.26 6.10 9.77
C GLY A 51 12.32 4.85 8.89
N CYS A 52 13.13 4.89 7.83
CA CYS A 52 13.36 3.73 6.97
C CYS A 52 14.13 2.61 7.69
N ILE A 53 15.06 2.94 8.59
CA ILE A 53 15.74 1.95 9.44
C ILE A 53 14.72 1.26 10.35
N LYS A 54 13.82 2.01 11.00
CA LYS A 54 12.78 1.45 11.87
C LYS A 54 11.83 0.52 11.13
N GLU A 55 11.42 0.93 9.94
CA GLU A 55 10.55 0.11 9.10
C GLU A 55 11.28 -1.19 8.69
N PHE A 56 12.53 -1.11 8.22
CA PHE A 56 13.35 -2.28 7.90
C PHE A 56 13.53 -3.21 9.11
N GLN A 57 13.82 -2.64 10.29
CA GLN A 57 13.96 -3.37 11.54
C GLN A 57 12.68 -4.12 11.94
N SER A 58 11.52 -3.47 11.77
CA SER A 58 10.23 -4.11 12.05
C SER A 58 9.94 -5.25 11.07
N HIS A 59 10.19 -5.03 9.78
CA HIS A 59 9.67 -5.88 8.71
C HIS A 59 10.63 -6.95 8.22
N ILE A 60 11.94 -6.73 8.32
CA ILE A 60 12.98 -7.68 7.88
C ILE A 60 13.71 -8.29 9.07
N VAL A 61 14.05 -7.48 10.07
CA VAL A 61 14.77 -7.98 11.25
C VAL A 61 13.82 -8.61 12.27
N GLY A 62 12.54 -8.21 12.26
CA GLY A 62 11.51 -8.73 13.17
C GLY A 62 11.59 -8.15 14.59
N LEU A 63 12.15 -6.96 14.76
CA LEU A 63 12.22 -6.31 16.08
C LEU A 63 10.83 -5.86 16.54
N ALA A 64 10.45 -6.26 17.76
CA ALA A 64 9.20 -5.80 18.39
C ALA A 64 9.20 -4.28 18.66
N HIS A 65 10.38 -3.70 18.93
CA HIS A 65 10.56 -2.28 19.19
C HIS A 65 11.70 -1.71 18.33
N PRO A 66 11.41 -1.30 17.07
CA PRO A 66 12.40 -0.71 16.18
C PRO A 66 12.98 0.60 16.73
N ASP A 67 14.26 0.58 17.09
CA ASP A 67 14.97 1.70 17.72
C ASP A 67 15.47 2.74 16.71
N GLY A 68 15.60 2.37 15.44
CA GLY A 68 16.11 3.24 14.37
C GLY A 68 17.62 3.40 14.40
N ARG A 69 18.36 2.51 15.07
CA ARG A 69 19.82 2.50 15.17
C ARG A 69 20.40 1.20 14.59
N ILE A 70 21.49 1.33 13.86
CA ILE A 70 22.27 0.23 13.28
C ILE A 70 23.66 0.28 13.93
N ASP A 71 23.96 -0.70 14.78
CA ASP A 71 25.31 -0.88 15.32
C ASP A 71 26.18 -1.71 14.39
N SER A 72 27.50 -1.46 14.43
CA SER A 72 28.49 -2.00 13.50
C SER A 72 28.47 -3.53 13.36
N ASN A 73 28.07 -4.23 14.43
CA ASN A 73 28.03 -5.70 14.49
C ASN A 73 26.61 -6.26 14.75
N GLY A 74 25.58 -5.41 14.70
CA GLY A 74 24.21 -5.75 15.08
C GLY A 74 23.44 -6.60 14.06
N GLY A 75 22.30 -7.13 14.46
CA GLY A 75 21.42 -7.93 13.59
C GLY A 75 20.91 -7.14 12.38
N THR A 76 20.64 -5.84 12.54
CA THR A 76 20.14 -4.98 11.46
C THR A 76 21.13 -4.84 10.31
N ILE A 77 22.43 -4.66 10.59
CA ILE A 77 23.42 -4.58 9.51
C ILE A 77 23.63 -5.94 8.84
N LYS A 78 23.64 -7.05 9.59
CA LYS A 78 23.73 -8.40 9.02
C LYS A 78 22.59 -8.67 8.03
N ALA A 79 21.37 -8.23 8.36
CA ALA A 79 20.23 -8.32 7.45
C ALA A 79 20.38 -7.40 6.23
N LEU A 80 20.74 -6.13 6.43
CA LEU A 80 20.91 -5.14 5.34
C LEU A 80 22.00 -5.54 4.33
N GLU A 81 23.07 -6.20 4.76
CA GLU A 81 24.15 -6.65 3.88
C GLU A 81 23.67 -7.64 2.80
N ASN A 82 22.54 -8.32 3.02
CA ASN A 82 21.92 -9.12 1.97
C ASN A 82 21.36 -8.27 0.83
N TYR A 83 21.10 -6.98 1.05
CA TYR A 83 20.68 -6.03 0.02
C TYR A 83 21.87 -5.43 -0.75
N ALA A 84 23.11 -5.87 -0.50
CA ALA A 84 24.30 -5.37 -1.18
C ALA A 84 24.39 -5.78 -2.66
N SER A 85 23.64 -6.79 -3.09
CA SER A 85 23.44 -7.11 -4.51
C SER A 85 22.06 -7.71 -4.77
N PRO A 86 21.51 -7.61 -6.00
CA PRO A 86 20.23 -8.23 -6.34
C PRO A 86 20.19 -9.74 -6.08
N GLN A 87 21.30 -10.45 -6.32
CA GLN A 87 21.36 -11.90 -6.11
C GLN A 87 21.28 -12.27 -4.63
N LYS A 88 22.07 -11.61 -3.77
CA LYS A 88 22.01 -11.84 -2.31
C LYS A 88 20.64 -11.48 -1.76
N GLN A 89 20.07 -10.38 -2.27
CA GLN A 89 18.76 -9.90 -1.86
C GLN A 89 17.69 -10.94 -2.17
N ARG A 90 17.64 -11.45 -3.41
CA ARG A 90 16.68 -12.48 -3.82
C ARG A 90 16.78 -13.74 -2.98
N VAL A 91 18.00 -14.23 -2.71
CA VAL A 91 18.21 -15.45 -1.92
C VAL A 91 17.78 -15.24 -0.47
N TYR A 92 18.18 -14.12 0.13
CA TYR A 92 17.84 -13.80 1.51
C TYR A 92 16.35 -13.57 1.69
N GLU A 93 15.75 -12.76 0.83
CA GLU A 93 14.31 -12.54 0.82
C GLU A 93 13.58 -13.89 0.67
N PHE A 94 13.98 -14.74 -0.28
CA PHE A 94 13.42 -16.08 -0.43
C PHE A 94 13.54 -16.93 0.86
N SER A 95 14.70 -16.90 1.54
CA SER A 95 14.88 -17.62 2.81
C SER A 95 14.01 -17.10 3.96
N LEU A 96 13.59 -15.83 3.89
CA LEU A 96 12.66 -15.22 4.83
C LEU A 96 11.19 -15.40 4.41
N GLY A 97 10.90 -16.15 3.35
CA GLY A 97 9.56 -16.27 2.77
C GLY A 97 9.08 -15.01 2.04
N ILE A 98 10.00 -14.10 1.71
CA ILE A 98 9.76 -12.88 0.94
C ILE A 98 10.09 -13.17 -0.53
N HIS A 99 9.08 -13.26 -1.41
CA HIS A 99 9.35 -13.45 -2.84
C HIS A 99 9.73 -12.12 -3.51
N PRO A 100 10.79 -12.09 -4.34
CA PRO A 100 11.17 -10.88 -5.07
C PRO A 100 10.09 -10.53 -6.11
N SER A 101 9.67 -9.26 -6.14
CA SER A 101 9.00 -8.72 -7.32
C SER A 101 10.00 -8.70 -8.46
N LEU A 102 9.71 -9.38 -9.58
CA LEU A 102 10.54 -9.36 -10.79
C LEU A 102 11.01 -7.93 -11.08
N SER A 103 12.33 -7.73 -11.13
CA SER A 103 12.90 -6.43 -11.49
C SER A 103 12.56 -6.13 -12.95
N PHE A 104 12.40 -4.84 -13.28
CA PHE A 104 12.08 -4.37 -14.63
C PHE A 104 13.12 -4.84 -15.68
N THR A 105 14.33 -5.20 -15.24
CA THR A 105 15.45 -5.67 -16.06
C THR A 105 15.47 -7.19 -16.31
N ASP A 106 14.81 -8.00 -15.48
CA ASP A 106 14.82 -9.47 -15.62
C ASP A 106 13.82 -9.97 -16.70
N LEU A 107 12.90 -9.12 -17.17
CA LEU A 107 11.91 -9.47 -18.20
C LEU A 107 12.48 -9.52 -19.63
N ALA A 108 13.72 -9.09 -19.85
CA ALA A 108 14.32 -9.01 -21.18
C ALA A 108 15.07 -10.30 -21.60
N SER A 109 15.25 -11.29 -20.73
CA SER A 109 16.18 -12.41 -20.97
C SER A 109 15.63 -13.82 -20.80
N VAL A 110 14.35 -14.01 -20.46
CA VAL A 110 13.79 -15.37 -20.27
C VAL A 110 12.99 -15.79 -21.51
N SER A 111 13.58 -16.65 -22.32
CA SER A 111 12.87 -17.39 -23.36
C SER A 111 11.93 -18.42 -22.73
N SER A 112 10.70 -18.47 -23.24
CA SER A 112 9.61 -19.31 -22.72
C SER A 112 9.91 -20.81 -22.79
N PRO A 113 9.66 -21.61 -21.74
CA PRO A 113 9.55 -23.05 -21.86
C PRO A 113 8.19 -23.48 -22.44
N LYS A 114 8.23 -24.60 -23.18
CA LYS A 114 7.14 -25.18 -23.98
C LYS A 114 5.92 -25.63 -23.15
N LYS A 115 4.77 -25.54 -23.82
CA LYS A 115 3.42 -26.01 -23.47
C LYS A 115 3.42 -27.45 -22.90
N VAL A 116 2.77 -27.63 -21.75
CA VAL A 116 2.18 -28.92 -21.36
C VAL A 116 0.69 -28.69 -21.08
N SER A 117 -0.11 -29.55 -21.71
CA SER A 117 -1.58 -29.58 -21.66
C SER A 117 -2.09 -30.06 -20.31
N ALA A 118 -3.09 -29.38 -19.76
CA ALA A 118 -4.03 -29.98 -18.83
C ALA A 118 -5.43 -29.39 -19.08
N ASN A 119 -6.33 -30.30 -19.43
CA ASN A 119 -7.73 -30.08 -19.73
C ASN A 119 -8.52 -30.08 -18.41
N THR A 120 -9.38 -29.10 -18.15
CA THR A 120 -10.59 -29.24 -17.34
C THR A 120 -11.49 -28.02 -17.52
N ASN A 121 -12.72 -28.31 -17.92
CA ASN A 121 -13.81 -27.36 -18.12
C ASN A 121 -14.21 -26.66 -16.81
N THR A 122 -14.19 -25.33 -16.82
CA THR A 122 -15.21 -24.42 -16.28
C THR A 122 -14.79 -23.02 -16.67
N ALA A 123 -15.40 -22.46 -17.72
CA ALA A 123 -15.19 -21.07 -18.11
C ALA A 123 -15.87 -20.16 -17.08
N ALA A 124 -15.18 -19.90 -15.97
CA ALA A 124 -15.55 -18.85 -15.05
C ALA A 124 -15.38 -17.51 -15.80
N VAL A 125 -16.49 -16.81 -16.02
CA VAL A 125 -16.51 -15.44 -16.52
C VAL A 125 -15.63 -14.61 -15.58
N VAL A 126 -14.42 -14.27 -16.04
CA VAL A 126 -13.51 -13.37 -15.32
C VAL A 126 -14.18 -12.01 -15.35
N THR A 127 -14.91 -11.68 -14.28
CA THR A 127 -15.50 -10.35 -14.16
C THR A 127 -14.41 -9.37 -13.73
N ASP A 128 -14.14 -8.39 -14.59
CA ASP A 128 -13.21 -7.30 -14.31
C ASP A 128 -13.73 -6.30 -13.26
N ASP A 129 -15.00 -6.41 -12.85
CA ASP A 129 -15.63 -5.54 -11.86
C ASP A 129 -15.57 -6.18 -10.45
N PRO A 130 -14.74 -5.66 -9.54
CA PRO A 130 -14.58 -6.22 -8.19
C PRO A 130 -15.87 -6.26 -7.38
N ARG A 131 -16.86 -5.43 -7.73
CA ARG A 131 -18.15 -5.35 -7.04
C ARG A 131 -19.00 -6.60 -7.25
N LYS A 132 -18.70 -7.38 -8.30
CA LYS A 132 -19.38 -8.65 -8.60
C LYS A 132 -18.75 -9.84 -7.86
N LEU A 133 -17.58 -9.66 -7.26
CA LEU A 133 -16.87 -10.70 -6.52
C LEU A 133 -17.32 -10.71 -5.06
N MET A 134 -18.42 -11.42 -4.80
CA MET A 134 -19.11 -11.45 -3.50
C MET A 134 -18.41 -12.26 -2.41
N THR A 135 -17.31 -12.96 -2.73
CA THR A 135 -16.53 -13.70 -1.74
C THR A 135 -15.04 -13.39 -1.85
N ARG A 136 -14.32 -13.51 -0.74
CA ARG A 136 -12.86 -13.39 -0.72
C ARG A 136 -12.17 -14.46 -1.57
N ALA A 137 -12.76 -15.64 -1.66
CA ALA A 137 -12.27 -16.70 -2.55
C ALA A 137 -12.37 -16.28 -4.02
N ALA A 138 -13.50 -15.68 -4.43
CA ALA A 138 -13.65 -15.17 -5.79
C ALA A 138 -12.64 -14.05 -6.11
N VAL A 139 -12.40 -13.14 -5.15
CA VAL A 139 -11.36 -12.11 -5.27
C VAL A 139 -9.96 -12.72 -5.35
N ALA A 140 -9.64 -13.70 -4.52
CA ALA A 140 -8.36 -14.41 -4.56
C ALA A 140 -8.14 -15.12 -5.90
N THR A 141 -9.16 -15.76 -6.47
CA THR A 141 -9.09 -16.40 -7.78
C THR A 141 -8.86 -15.37 -8.89
N ALA A 142 -9.65 -14.30 -8.93
CA ALA A 142 -9.55 -13.28 -9.97
C ALA A 142 -8.24 -12.49 -9.86
N TYR A 143 -7.98 -11.91 -8.69
CA TYR A 143 -6.94 -10.91 -8.49
C TYR A 143 -5.71 -11.44 -7.76
N GLY A 144 -5.63 -12.74 -7.49
CA GLY A 144 -4.51 -13.37 -6.80
C GLY A 144 -4.74 -13.51 -5.30
N SER A 145 -4.42 -14.69 -4.77
CA SER A 145 -4.54 -14.99 -3.35
C SER A 145 -3.56 -14.16 -2.50
N ILE A 146 -3.88 -14.08 -1.21
CA ILE A 146 -3.01 -13.50 -0.20
C ILE A 146 -2.62 -14.62 0.76
N SER A 147 -1.32 -14.90 0.84
CA SER A 147 -0.78 -15.95 1.71
C SER A 147 -0.84 -15.55 3.19
N ALA A 148 -0.64 -16.52 4.09
CA ALA A 148 -0.58 -16.27 5.53
C ALA A 148 0.52 -15.27 5.90
N GLU A 149 1.61 -15.24 5.13
CA GLU A 149 2.75 -14.33 5.23
C GLU A 149 2.45 -12.94 4.63
N LYS A 150 1.18 -12.64 4.33
CA LYS A 150 0.71 -11.36 3.79
C LYS A 150 1.30 -11.04 2.42
N VAL A 151 1.52 -12.06 1.60
CA VAL A 151 1.99 -11.89 0.21
C VAL A 151 0.81 -11.97 -0.75
N TRP A 152 0.55 -10.89 -1.49
CA TRP A 152 -0.48 -10.86 -2.54
C TRP A 152 0.10 -11.30 -3.89
N ALA A 153 -0.30 -12.48 -4.36
CA ALA A 153 0.31 -13.18 -5.50
C ALA A 153 0.34 -12.37 -6.81
N LYS A 154 -0.67 -11.54 -7.08
CA LYS A 154 -0.73 -10.68 -8.29
C LYS A 154 -0.65 -9.19 -7.95
N LYS A 155 -0.01 -8.81 -6.84
CA LYS A 155 0.14 -7.42 -6.39
C LYS A 155 0.65 -6.50 -7.50
N SER A 156 1.74 -6.88 -8.18
CA SER A 156 2.35 -6.05 -9.23
C SER A 156 1.44 -5.86 -10.46
N THR A 157 0.57 -6.83 -10.74
CA THR A 157 -0.42 -6.78 -11.83
C THR A 157 -1.51 -5.76 -11.55
N TYR A 158 -1.98 -5.68 -10.30
CA TYR A 158 -3.20 -4.96 -9.96
C TYR A 158 -2.99 -3.70 -9.13
N LEU A 159 -1.98 -3.63 -8.25
CA LEU A 159 -1.67 -2.42 -7.50
C LEU A 159 -0.96 -1.42 -8.42
N LYS A 160 -1.69 -0.41 -8.87
CA LYS A 160 -1.21 0.61 -9.81
C LYS A 160 -1.41 2.01 -9.24
N MET A 161 -0.52 2.91 -9.60
CA MET A 161 -0.63 4.33 -9.25
C MET A 161 -1.74 4.98 -10.06
N PHE A 162 -2.71 5.56 -9.37
CA PHE A 162 -3.70 6.47 -9.91
C PHE A 162 -3.21 7.91 -9.71
N LYS A 163 -3.00 8.65 -10.81
CA LYS A 163 -2.66 10.08 -10.76
C LYS A 163 -3.97 10.87 -10.66
N ILE A 164 -4.11 11.70 -9.63
CA ILE A 164 -5.29 12.57 -9.49
C ILE A 164 -5.23 13.63 -10.60
N PRO A 165 -6.34 13.88 -11.33
CA PRO A 165 -6.36 14.90 -12.38
C PRO A 165 -5.91 16.27 -11.91
N GLU A 166 -5.20 17.01 -12.77
CA GLU A 166 -4.73 18.35 -12.43
C GLU A 166 -5.88 19.33 -12.21
N SER A 167 -7.02 19.13 -12.89
CA SER A 167 -8.24 19.90 -12.65
C SER A 167 -8.76 19.79 -11.21
N ILE A 168 -8.46 18.69 -10.52
CA ILE A 168 -8.80 18.47 -9.12
C ILE A 168 -7.69 19.01 -8.22
N THR A 169 -6.43 18.64 -8.48
CA THR A 169 -5.32 19.02 -7.58
C THR A 169 -4.97 20.51 -7.61
N LYS A 170 -5.35 21.22 -8.67
CA LYS A 170 -5.21 22.69 -8.80
C LYS A 170 -6.48 23.45 -8.45
N ASP A 171 -7.57 22.77 -8.08
CA ASP A 171 -8.78 23.43 -7.60
C ASP A 171 -8.48 24.19 -6.31
N LYS A 172 -8.98 25.43 -6.20
CA LYS A 172 -8.73 26.30 -5.03
C LYS A 172 -9.22 25.71 -3.71
N ASN A 173 -10.23 24.83 -3.77
CA ASN A 173 -10.82 24.20 -2.60
C ASN A 173 -10.18 22.84 -2.27
N TYR A 174 -9.19 22.38 -3.05
CA TYR A 174 -8.56 21.09 -2.83
C TYR A 174 -7.64 21.08 -1.61
N ALA A 175 -8.05 20.35 -0.57
CA ALA A 175 -7.34 20.29 0.71
C ALA A 175 -7.09 18.86 1.20
N TRP A 176 -7.08 17.87 0.29
CA TRP A 176 -6.93 16.47 0.67
C TRP A 176 -5.49 16.15 1.08
N VAL A 177 -5.23 15.97 2.37
CA VAL A 177 -3.90 15.71 2.90
C VAL A 177 -3.66 14.22 3.17
N ASN A 178 -2.45 13.77 2.87
CA ASN A 178 -1.99 12.47 3.38
C ASN A 178 -1.62 12.63 4.86
N VAL A 179 -2.41 12.05 5.77
CA VAL A 179 -2.17 12.24 7.20
C VAL A 179 -0.90 11.56 7.70
N TYR A 180 -0.40 10.55 6.97
CA TYR A 180 0.86 9.87 7.27
C TYR A 180 2.07 10.59 6.68
N ASP A 181 1.86 11.61 5.85
CA ASP A 181 2.94 12.48 5.42
C ASP A 181 3.25 13.47 6.56
N PRO A 182 4.45 13.47 7.14
CA PRO A 182 4.80 14.42 8.21
C PRO A 182 4.76 15.88 7.73
N LYS A 183 4.87 16.13 6.42
CA LYS A 183 4.72 17.46 5.83
C LYS A 183 3.28 17.80 5.47
N LYS A 184 2.32 16.90 5.71
CA LYS A 184 0.89 17.04 5.39
C LYS A 184 0.65 17.52 3.96
N ARG A 185 1.47 17.03 3.01
CA ARG A 185 1.33 17.41 1.60
C ARG A 185 -0.01 16.90 1.06
N ASN A 186 -0.57 17.67 0.14
CA ASN A 186 -1.77 17.26 -0.57
C ASN A 186 -1.51 15.97 -1.37
N VAL A 187 -2.51 15.10 -1.39
CA VAL A 187 -2.51 13.88 -2.18
C VAL A 187 -2.54 14.28 -3.66
N SER A 188 -1.62 13.76 -4.45
CA SER A 188 -1.63 13.92 -5.92
C SER A 188 -1.65 12.59 -6.67
N ARG A 189 -1.50 11.49 -5.92
CA ARG A 189 -1.44 10.13 -6.43
C ARG A 189 -1.79 9.13 -5.33
N ILE A 190 -2.43 8.03 -5.72
CA ILE A 190 -2.88 6.97 -4.83
C ILE A 190 -2.46 5.62 -5.41
N TRP A 191 -1.92 4.72 -4.59
CA TRP A 191 -1.65 3.34 -5.01
C TRP A 191 -2.84 2.46 -4.64
N CYS A 192 -3.59 2.03 -5.64
CA CYS A 192 -4.79 1.22 -5.45
C CYS A 192 -4.94 0.16 -6.54
N HIS A 193 -5.93 -0.71 -6.39
CA HIS A 193 -6.26 -1.67 -7.44
C HIS A 193 -6.61 -0.93 -8.73
N LYS A 194 -6.07 -1.35 -9.88
CA LYS A 194 -6.29 -0.69 -11.18
C LYS A 194 -7.77 -0.53 -11.54
N ALA A 195 -8.60 -1.49 -11.12
CA ALA A 195 -10.04 -1.43 -11.31
C ALA A 195 -10.71 -0.28 -10.52
N MET A 196 -10.10 0.25 -9.46
CA MET A 196 -10.61 1.35 -8.65
C MET A 196 -10.37 2.73 -9.27
N HIS A 197 -9.50 2.83 -10.27
CA HIS A 197 -9.13 4.10 -10.93
C HIS A 197 -10.33 4.84 -11.52
N PRO A 198 -11.20 4.24 -12.36
CA PRO A 198 -12.36 4.96 -12.91
C PRO A 198 -13.38 5.37 -11.84
N PHE A 199 -13.52 4.60 -10.77
CA PHE A 199 -14.41 4.91 -9.64
C PHE A 199 -13.90 6.13 -8.86
N LEU A 200 -12.60 6.17 -8.55
CA LEU A 200 -11.98 7.31 -7.88
C LEU A 200 -12.05 8.58 -8.74
N ASP A 201 -11.74 8.47 -10.04
CA ASP A 201 -11.84 9.59 -10.96
C ASP A 201 -13.26 10.18 -11.00
N THR A 202 -14.26 9.31 -11.11
CA THR A 202 -15.68 9.72 -11.09
C THR A 202 -16.08 10.33 -9.75
N ALA A 203 -15.70 9.73 -8.62
CA ALA A 203 -16.02 10.26 -7.29
C ALA A 203 -15.41 11.64 -7.04
N LEU A 204 -14.15 11.86 -7.44
CA LEU A 204 -13.48 13.16 -7.31
C LEU A 204 -14.11 14.22 -8.21
N LYS A 205 -14.49 13.86 -9.44
CA LYS A 205 -15.25 14.76 -10.34
C LYS A 205 -16.63 15.09 -9.79
N ASN A 206 -17.31 14.14 -9.14
CA ASN A 206 -18.57 14.39 -8.47
C ASN A 206 -18.40 15.39 -7.33
N LEU A 207 -17.38 15.22 -6.48
CA LEU A 207 -17.06 16.20 -5.42
C LEU A 207 -16.78 17.58 -6.00
N GLN A 208 -16.00 17.68 -7.08
CA GLN A 208 -15.73 18.96 -7.75
C GLN A 208 -17.02 19.62 -8.24
N LYS A 209 -17.86 18.86 -8.95
CA LYS A 209 -19.14 19.34 -9.48
C LYS A 209 -20.09 19.83 -8.39
N GLN A 210 -20.08 19.19 -7.22
CA GLN A 210 -20.91 19.57 -6.07
C GLN A 210 -20.27 20.63 -5.17
N GLY A 211 -19.06 21.11 -5.48
CA GLY A 211 -18.34 22.07 -4.64
C GLY A 211 -17.81 21.47 -3.32
N LEU A 212 -17.74 20.14 -3.20
CA LEU A 212 -17.40 19.40 -1.99
C LEU A 212 -15.91 18.99 -1.90
N LEU A 213 -15.05 19.45 -2.82
CA LEU A 213 -13.60 19.19 -2.70
C LEU A 213 -13.00 19.76 -1.40
N GLY A 214 -13.59 20.84 -0.88
CA GLY A 214 -13.25 21.38 0.42
C GLY A 214 -13.48 20.40 1.56
N ASP A 215 -14.41 19.47 1.44
CA ASP A 215 -14.73 18.49 2.49
C ASP A 215 -13.85 17.24 2.43
N LEU A 216 -13.06 17.07 1.36
CA LEU A 216 -12.10 15.98 1.22
C LEU A 216 -10.81 16.35 1.97
N LYS A 217 -10.72 15.98 3.25
CA LYS A 217 -9.67 16.43 4.17
C LYS A 217 -8.56 15.42 4.35
N GLU A 218 -8.87 14.16 4.65
CA GLU A 218 -7.87 13.19 5.10
C GLU A 218 -7.81 11.95 4.21
N PHE A 219 -6.61 11.56 3.81
CA PHE A 219 -6.35 10.28 3.15
C PHE A 219 -5.79 9.28 4.17
N GLY A 220 -6.56 8.23 4.42
CA GLY A 220 -6.28 7.17 5.39
C GLY A 220 -5.58 5.94 4.84
N GLY A 221 -5.34 5.91 3.52
CA GLY A 221 -4.69 4.81 2.84
C GLY A 221 -5.66 4.00 1.98
N SER A 222 -5.10 3.27 1.03
CA SER A 222 -5.85 2.44 0.06
C SER A 222 -5.28 1.03 -0.10
N HIS A 223 -4.22 0.70 0.64
CA HIS A 223 -3.63 -0.62 0.61
C HIS A 223 -2.91 -0.92 1.94
N ASN A 224 -3.32 -2.00 2.59
CA ASN A 224 -2.65 -2.58 3.75
C ASN A 224 -3.07 -4.05 3.85
N ILE A 225 -2.11 -4.99 3.74
CA ILE A 225 -2.42 -6.42 3.85
C ILE A 225 -2.61 -6.76 5.32
N ARG A 226 -3.88 -6.90 5.70
CA ARG A 226 -4.29 -7.16 7.08
C ARG A 226 -5.57 -7.98 7.09
N ALA A 227 -5.73 -8.79 8.13
CA ALA A 227 -7.03 -9.34 8.42
C ALA A 227 -8.04 -8.21 8.69
N THR A 228 -9.31 -8.48 8.39
CA THR A 228 -10.42 -7.65 8.84
C THR A 228 -10.37 -7.58 10.38
N ARG A 229 -10.63 -6.41 10.95
CA ARG A 229 -10.47 -6.19 12.40
C ARG A 229 -11.43 -7.08 13.18
N GLY A 230 -10.88 -7.97 14.00
CA GLY A 230 -11.66 -8.96 14.76
C GLY A 230 -12.00 -10.24 13.99
N ALA A 231 -11.41 -10.46 12.80
CA ALA A 231 -11.58 -11.69 12.02
C ALA A 231 -10.22 -12.23 11.54
N THR A 232 -10.20 -13.46 11.04
CA THR A 232 -9.02 -14.10 10.42
C THR A 232 -8.96 -13.91 8.90
N THR A 233 -10.03 -13.37 8.30
CA THR A 233 -10.14 -13.20 6.84
C THR A 233 -9.61 -11.85 6.38
N TRP A 234 -9.01 -11.78 5.19
CA TRP A 234 -8.41 -10.55 4.64
C TRP A 234 -9.39 -9.38 4.45
N SER A 235 -8.95 -8.16 4.76
CA SER A 235 -9.67 -6.92 4.47
C SER A 235 -9.64 -6.59 2.96
N ALA A 236 -10.62 -5.82 2.46
CA ALA A 236 -10.61 -5.25 1.12
C ALA A 236 -9.37 -4.37 0.84
N HIS A 237 -8.81 -3.72 1.87
CA HIS A 237 -7.52 -3.01 1.80
C HIS A 237 -6.36 -3.93 1.38
N SER A 238 -6.46 -5.23 1.61
CA SER A 238 -5.40 -6.20 1.29
C SER A 238 -5.25 -6.41 -0.23
N TRP A 239 -6.34 -6.29 -0.99
CA TRP A 239 -6.34 -6.27 -2.46
C TRP A 239 -6.38 -4.84 -3.04
N ALA A 240 -6.23 -3.83 -2.18
CA ALA A 240 -6.30 -2.41 -2.54
C ALA A 240 -7.62 -1.99 -3.22
N LEU A 241 -8.72 -2.66 -2.83
CA LEU A 241 -10.09 -2.43 -3.29
C LEU A 241 -10.87 -1.50 -2.36
N ALA A 242 -10.20 -0.87 -1.40
CA ALA A 242 -10.79 0.06 -0.45
C ALA A 242 -9.90 1.28 -0.27
N ILE A 243 -10.49 2.35 0.26
CA ILE A 243 -9.84 3.61 0.60
C ILE A 243 -10.49 4.18 1.86
N ASP A 244 -9.66 4.66 2.78
CA ASP A 244 -10.12 5.35 3.99
C ASP A 244 -10.03 6.87 3.77
N ILE A 245 -11.12 7.59 4.07
CA ILE A 245 -11.30 9.02 3.81
C ILE A 245 -11.86 9.70 5.06
N ASN A 246 -11.35 10.91 5.39
CA ASN A 246 -11.85 11.75 6.49
C ASN A 246 -11.97 10.98 7.82
N MET A 247 -10.89 10.37 8.26
CA MET A 247 -10.86 9.40 9.35
C MET A 247 -11.23 10.00 10.71
N THR A 248 -10.82 11.24 10.97
CA THR A 248 -11.15 11.94 12.21
C THR A 248 -12.66 11.99 12.41
N GLY A 249 -13.15 11.33 13.47
CA GLY A 249 -14.59 11.24 13.79
C GLY A 249 -15.39 10.27 12.92
N ASN A 250 -14.76 9.49 12.04
CA ASN A 250 -15.42 8.48 11.19
C ASN A 250 -14.83 7.08 11.37
N GLY A 251 -14.11 6.84 12.46
CA GLY A 251 -13.44 5.57 12.72
C GLY A 251 -14.40 4.40 12.99
N LEU A 252 -13.88 3.17 12.90
CA LEU A 252 -14.66 1.96 13.17
C LEU A 252 -15.36 1.98 14.54
N GLY A 253 -16.67 1.81 14.54
CA GLY A 253 -17.56 1.84 15.69
C GLY A 253 -18.09 3.23 16.06
N GLN A 254 -17.63 4.29 15.39
CA GLN A 254 -18.09 5.66 15.61
C GLN A 254 -19.32 5.96 14.75
N ALA A 255 -20.19 6.84 15.24
CA ALA A 255 -21.26 7.40 14.43
C ALA A 255 -20.64 8.23 13.28
N PRO A 256 -20.88 7.90 12.00
CA PRO A 256 -20.29 8.63 10.89
C PRO A 256 -20.74 10.10 10.87
N THR A 257 -19.81 11.00 10.59
CA THR A 257 -20.01 12.46 10.53
C THR A 257 -19.95 13.02 9.11
N MET A 258 -19.52 12.21 8.14
CA MET A 258 -19.49 12.62 6.72
C MET A 258 -20.89 12.96 6.21
N SER A 259 -21.00 14.08 5.47
CA SER A 259 -22.29 14.52 4.92
C SER A 259 -22.82 13.52 3.89
N GLN A 260 -24.15 13.38 3.81
CA GLN A 260 -24.77 12.49 2.83
C GLN A 260 -24.46 12.89 1.39
N ALA A 261 -24.32 14.19 1.11
CA ALA A 261 -23.91 14.68 -0.21
C ALA A 261 -22.49 14.22 -0.59
N PHE A 262 -21.55 14.25 0.37
CA PHE A 262 -20.20 13.74 0.17
C PHE A 262 -20.21 12.23 -0.09
N VAL A 263 -20.89 11.47 0.76
CA VAL A 263 -21.01 10.01 0.61
C VAL A 263 -21.63 9.66 -0.75
N LYS A 264 -22.68 10.39 -1.15
CA LYS A 264 -23.36 10.18 -2.44
C LYS A 264 -22.41 10.34 -3.63
N CYS A 265 -21.44 11.26 -3.58
CA CYS A 265 -20.45 11.43 -4.65
C CYS A 265 -19.64 10.14 -4.90
N PHE A 266 -19.31 9.40 -3.84
CA PHE A 266 -18.61 8.11 -3.94
C PHE A 266 -19.56 6.95 -4.28
N THR A 267 -20.75 6.90 -3.68
CA THR A 267 -21.68 5.80 -3.94
C THR A 267 -22.26 5.85 -5.36
N ASP A 268 -22.54 7.05 -5.90
CA ASP A 268 -22.94 7.23 -7.30
C ASP A 268 -21.82 6.81 -8.27
N ALA A 269 -20.55 6.99 -7.88
CA ALA A 269 -19.42 6.52 -8.65
C ALA A 269 -19.28 4.98 -8.61
N GLY A 270 -19.91 4.31 -7.63
CA GLY A 270 -19.96 2.86 -7.51
C GLY A 270 -19.29 2.27 -6.27
N PHE A 271 -18.84 3.10 -5.31
CA PHE A 271 -18.34 2.62 -4.02
C PHE A 271 -19.48 2.17 -3.11
N PHE A 272 -19.23 1.14 -2.31
CA PHE A 272 -19.96 0.86 -1.09
C PHE A 272 -19.35 1.65 0.06
N TRP A 273 -20.18 2.06 1.02
CA TRP A 273 -19.76 2.87 2.17
C TRP A 273 -19.92 2.12 3.49
N GLY A 274 -18.84 2.08 4.29
CA GLY A 274 -18.80 1.40 5.59
C GLY A 274 -19.67 2.06 6.67
N GLY A 275 -20.12 3.30 6.47
CA GLY A 275 -21.16 3.91 7.30
C GLY A 275 -22.50 3.15 7.28
N ASN A 276 -22.70 2.24 6.32
CA ASN A 276 -23.89 1.39 6.26
C ASN A 276 -23.70 0.01 6.92
N TYR A 277 -22.51 -0.32 7.43
CA TYR A 277 -22.31 -1.57 8.16
C TYR A 277 -23.06 -1.58 9.50
N SER A 278 -23.26 -2.78 10.06
CA SER A 278 -23.80 -2.95 11.42
C SER A 278 -22.88 -2.30 12.45
N ARG A 279 -21.58 -2.65 12.42
CA ARG A 279 -20.52 -1.88 13.06
C ARG A 279 -20.00 -0.84 12.09
N LYS A 280 -20.45 0.40 12.29
CA LYS A 280 -20.16 1.54 11.42
C LYS A 280 -18.66 1.73 11.19
N ASP A 281 -18.28 2.02 9.95
CA ASP A 281 -16.92 2.43 9.57
C ASP A 281 -17.02 3.59 8.58
N GLY A 282 -17.28 4.79 9.09
CA GLY A 282 -17.62 5.96 8.26
C GLY A 282 -16.51 6.37 7.30
N MET A 283 -15.25 6.08 7.62
CA MET A 283 -14.11 6.41 6.78
C MET A 283 -13.94 5.48 5.58
N HIS A 284 -14.51 4.27 5.64
CA HIS A 284 -14.21 3.19 4.70
C HIS A 284 -15.10 3.24 3.46
N PHE A 285 -14.49 3.33 2.28
CA PHE A 285 -15.15 3.17 0.98
C PHE A 285 -14.53 2.00 0.22
N THR A 286 -15.34 1.13 -0.38
CA THR A 286 -14.84 -0.06 -1.08
C THR A 286 -15.58 -0.35 -2.38
N ILE A 287 -14.88 -0.98 -3.33
CA ILE A 287 -15.49 -1.59 -4.52
C ILE A 287 -15.47 -3.13 -4.45
N ALA A 288 -15.09 -3.73 -3.32
CA ALA A 288 -15.10 -5.17 -3.16
C ALA A 288 -16.52 -5.69 -2.92
N GLY A 289 -17.01 -6.58 -3.78
CA GLY A 289 -18.36 -7.15 -3.66
C GLY A 289 -18.59 -7.87 -2.33
N PHE A 290 -17.58 -8.60 -1.84
CA PHE A 290 -17.65 -9.31 -0.54
C PHE A 290 -17.76 -8.38 0.68
N ASP A 291 -17.45 -7.09 0.50
CA ASP A 291 -17.46 -6.07 1.54
C ASP A 291 -18.66 -5.12 1.37
N LYS A 292 -19.61 -5.47 0.49
CA LYS A 292 -20.86 -4.73 0.32
C LYS A 292 -21.69 -4.80 1.62
N PRO A 293 -22.19 -3.66 2.16
CA PRO A 293 -23.15 -3.66 3.26
C PRO A 293 -24.38 -4.51 2.92
N SER A 294 -24.89 -5.27 3.90
CA SER A 294 -26.20 -5.90 3.77
C SER A 294 -27.24 -4.83 3.44
N SER A 295 -28.12 -5.12 2.48
CA SER A 295 -29.30 -4.27 2.24
C SER A 295 -30.10 -4.20 3.54
N SER A 296 -30.28 -2.99 4.07
CA SER A 296 -31.21 -2.71 5.17
C SER A 296 -32.65 -2.92 4.72
#